data_AF-A0A1E8CTH4-F1
#
_entry.id   AF-A0A1E8CTH4-F1
#
_cell.length_a   1.000
_cell.length_b   1.000
_cell.length_c   1.000
_cell.angle_alpha   90.00
_cell.angle_beta   90.00
_cell.angle_gamma   90.00
#
_symmetry.space_group_name_H-M   'P 1'
#
loop_
_entity.id
_entity.type
_entity.pdbx_description
1 polymer ?
#
loop_
_entity_poly.entity_id
_entity_poly.type
_entity_poly.pdbx_seq_one_letter_code
_entity_poly.pdbx_strand_id
1 'polypeptide(L)'
;MVRRFSDVVQVRPVEGSQQQPEAFIWKGRLYVVRDVLAQWRERRAWWRESGDPDGARAQPGTGIAAAAAEHQVWRVEASPGWSFAPGVYDLAHDESAHDEQWSLVRVAD
;
A
#
# COMPACT_ATOMS: atom_id res chain seq x y z
N MET A 1 -1.78 -17.36 8.49
CA MET A 1 -2.18 -16.40 9.55
C MET A 1 -2.00 -14.99 9.00
N VAL A 2 -2.98 -14.09 9.14
CA VAL A 2 -2.91 -12.76 8.47
C VAL A 2 -2.30 -11.71 9.41
N ARG A 3 -1.20 -11.10 9.00
CA ARG A 3 -0.57 -9.98 9.74
C ARG A 3 -0.78 -8.68 8.98
N ARG A 4 -1.27 -7.65 9.67
CA ARG A 4 -1.38 -6.29 9.14
C ARG A 4 -0.10 -5.52 9.40
N PHE A 5 0.34 -4.75 8.42
CA PHE A 5 1.54 -3.91 8.47
C PHE A 5 1.18 -2.49 8.01
N SER A 6 2.09 -1.56 8.26
CA SER A 6 2.04 -0.18 7.73
C SER A 6 3.43 0.24 7.26
N ASP A 7 4.26 -0.73 6.86
CA ASP A 7 5.65 -0.49 6.46
C ASP A 7 5.67 0.18 5.08
N VAL A 8 6.39 1.29 4.96
CA VAL A 8 6.70 1.90 3.67
C VAL A 8 7.61 0.96 2.87
N VAL A 9 7.23 0.69 1.63
CA VAL A 9 7.98 -0.19 0.72
C VAL A 9 8.27 0.53 -0.58
N GLN A 10 9.42 0.21 -1.19
CA GLN A 10 9.73 0.65 -2.54
C GLN A 10 9.14 -0.36 -3.52
N VAL A 11 8.32 0.11 -4.46
CA VAL A 11 7.68 -0.71 -5.49
C VAL A 11 8.21 -0.30 -6.84
N ARG A 12 8.58 -1.29 -7.67
CA ARG A 12 8.85 -1.10 -9.08
C ARG A 12 7.59 -1.49 -9.87
N PRO A 13 6.96 -0.56 -10.58
CA PRO A 13 5.83 -0.88 -11.44
C PRO A 13 6.28 -1.56 -12.75
N VAL A 14 5.36 -2.24 -13.42
CA VAL A 14 5.56 -2.83 -14.74
C VAL A 14 5.79 -1.72 -15.78
N GLU A 15 6.74 -1.92 -16.71
CA GLU A 15 6.95 -0.99 -17.82
C GLU A 15 5.66 -0.82 -18.65
N GLY A 16 5.18 0.42 -18.78
CA GLY A 16 3.94 0.74 -19.49
C GLY A 16 2.67 0.66 -18.63
N SER A 17 2.76 0.32 -17.35
CA SER A 17 1.65 0.37 -16.39
C SER A 17 2.13 0.92 -15.06
N GLN A 18 1.99 2.23 -14.88
CA GLN A 18 2.54 2.98 -13.74
C GLN A 18 2.02 2.51 -12.37
N GLN A 19 0.88 1.81 -12.35
CA GLN A 19 0.20 1.39 -11.14
C GLN A 19 0.37 -0.11 -10.80
N GLN A 20 0.76 -0.97 -11.76
CA GLN A 20 0.83 -2.41 -11.51
C GLN A 20 2.19 -2.78 -10.90
N PRO A 21 2.25 -3.36 -9.68
CA PRO A 21 3.51 -3.75 -9.06
C PRO A 21 4.14 -4.97 -9.73
N GLU A 22 5.41 -4.85 -10.12
CA GLU A 22 6.24 -5.95 -10.66
C GLU A 22 7.17 -6.53 -9.60
N ALA A 23 7.73 -5.67 -8.75
CA ALA A 23 8.60 -6.08 -7.64
C ALA A 23 8.56 -5.04 -6.52
N PHE A 24 8.91 -5.45 -5.30
CA PHE A 24 9.01 -4.53 -4.17
C PHE A 24 10.09 -4.93 -3.17
N ILE A 25 10.62 -3.95 -2.43
CA ILE A 25 11.61 -4.18 -1.37
C ILE A 25 10.90 -4.08 -0.01
N TRP A 26 11.00 -5.14 0.78
CA TRP A 26 10.49 -5.19 2.14
C TRP A 26 11.54 -5.76 3.10
N LYS A 27 11.83 -5.04 4.19
CA LYS A 27 12.87 -5.37 5.18
C LYS A 27 14.23 -5.69 4.56
N GLY A 28 14.63 -4.91 3.54
CA GLY A 28 15.90 -5.07 2.83
C GLY A 28 15.97 -6.28 1.90
N ARG A 29 14.84 -6.93 1.61
CA ARG A 29 14.75 -8.06 0.67
C ARG A 29 13.88 -7.71 -0.51
N LEU A 30 14.30 -8.12 -1.71
CA LEU A 30 13.53 -7.99 -2.94
C LEU A 30 12.51 -9.12 -3.05
N TYR A 31 11.26 -8.77 -3.26
CA TYR A 31 10.15 -9.66 -3.58
C TYR A 31 9.72 -9.41 -5.01
N VAL A 32 9.71 -10.46 -5.83
CA VAL A 32 9.25 -10.38 -7.22
C VAL A 32 7.81 -10.83 -7.27
N VAL A 33 6.93 -10.02 -7.86
CA VAL A 33 5.53 -10.37 -8.07
C VAL A 33 5.45 -11.45 -9.15
N ARG A 34 4.81 -12.56 -8.81
CA ARG A 34 4.56 -13.69 -9.70
C ARG A 34 3.20 -13.58 -10.37
N ASP A 35 2.21 -13.16 -9.60
CA ASP A 35 0.85 -12.97 -10.10
C ASP A 35 0.11 -11.85 -9.33
N VAL A 36 -0.81 -11.18 -10.01
CA VAL A 36 -1.70 -10.20 -9.39
C VAL A 36 -3.07 -10.84 -9.20
N LEU A 37 -3.36 -11.23 -7.96
CA LEU A 37 -4.57 -11.98 -7.63
C LEU A 37 -5.82 -11.08 -7.59
N ALA A 38 -5.66 -9.83 -7.15
CA ALA A 38 -6.76 -8.87 -7.12
C ALA A 38 -6.25 -7.43 -7.04
N GLN A 39 -7.07 -6.51 -7.55
CA GLN A 39 -6.87 -5.07 -7.39
C GLN A 39 -8.19 -4.41 -6.98
N TRP A 40 -8.18 -3.51 -6.02
CA TRP A 40 -9.35 -2.75 -5.60
C TRP A 40 -8.97 -1.37 -5.08
N ARG A 41 -9.88 -0.40 -5.21
CA ARG A 41 -9.72 0.95 -4.67
C ARG A 41 -10.47 1.04 -3.35
N GLU A 42 -9.79 1.50 -2.30
CA GLU A 42 -10.38 1.71 -0.99
C GLU A 42 -10.26 3.20 -0.62
N ARG A 43 -11.30 3.77 -0.01
CA ARG A 43 -11.27 5.16 0.49
C ARG A 43 -10.68 5.17 1.89
N ARG A 44 -9.61 5.95 2.09
CA ARG A 44 -8.98 6.09 3.41
C ARG A 44 -9.94 6.80 4.36
N ALA A 45 -10.39 6.08 5.39
CA ALA A 45 -11.26 6.63 6.41
C ALA A 45 -10.41 7.38 7.46
N TRP A 46 -10.49 8.72 7.45
CA TRP A 46 -9.70 9.68 8.23
C TRP A 46 -9.77 9.54 9.77
N TRP A 47 -10.65 8.71 10.31
CA TRP A 47 -10.83 8.54 11.77
C TRP A 47 -9.60 7.96 12.50
N ARG A 48 -8.61 7.44 11.77
CA ARG A 48 -7.33 7.00 12.38
C ARG A 48 -6.34 8.15 12.64
N GLU A 49 -6.52 9.31 12.01
CA GLU A 49 -5.68 10.51 12.22
C GLU A 49 -6.34 11.52 13.17
N SER A 50 -7.62 11.32 13.53
CA SER A 50 -8.38 12.21 14.44
C SER A 50 -8.15 11.93 15.93
N GLY A 51 -7.21 11.05 16.27
CA GLY A 51 -6.90 10.63 17.64
C GLY A 51 -5.95 11.56 18.40
N ASP A 52 -5.59 12.72 17.84
CA ASP A 52 -4.85 13.75 18.57
C ASP A 52 -5.83 14.79 19.14
N PRO A 53 -5.99 14.88 20.48
CA PRO A 53 -6.85 15.88 21.10
C PRO A 53 -6.32 17.31 20.95
N ASP A 54 -5.10 17.52 20.45
CA ASP A 54 -4.59 18.86 20.11
C ASP A 54 -5.06 19.27 18.70
N GLY A 55 -6.38 19.26 18.53
CA GLY A 55 -7.10 19.65 17.31
C GLY A 55 -7.05 21.15 17.04
N ALA A 56 -5.86 21.74 17.03
CA ALA A 56 -5.65 23.11 16.59
C ALA A 56 -5.76 23.17 15.05
N ARG A 57 -6.99 23.39 14.59
CA ARG A 57 -7.30 24.08 13.33
C ARG A 57 -7.10 23.26 12.04
N ALA A 58 -7.71 22.08 11.98
CA ALA A 58 -8.10 21.54 10.66
C ALA A 58 -9.09 22.52 10.02
N GLN A 59 -8.67 23.19 8.94
CA GLN A 59 -9.54 24.08 8.18
C GLN A 59 -10.76 23.28 7.67
N PRO A 60 -12.00 23.76 7.86
CA PRO A 60 -13.18 23.07 7.33
C PRO A 60 -13.08 23.06 5.80
N GLY A 61 -12.70 21.90 5.24
CA GLY A 61 -12.49 21.70 3.80
C GLY A 61 -11.35 20.74 3.47
N THR A 62 -10.23 20.79 4.21
CA THR A 62 -9.05 19.93 3.94
C THR A 62 -9.22 18.51 4.47
N GLY A 63 -9.92 18.34 5.59
CA GLY A 63 -10.21 17.00 6.14
C GLY A 63 -11.12 16.14 5.25
N ILE A 64 -11.99 16.77 4.45
CA ILE A 64 -12.92 16.07 3.54
C ILE A 64 -12.19 15.65 2.24
N ALA A 65 -11.28 16.49 1.73
CA ALA A 65 -10.45 16.16 0.58
C ALA A 65 -9.42 15.06 0.91
N ALA A 66 -8.80 15.10 2.11
CA ALA A 66 -7.95 14.03 2.61
C ALA A 66 -8.75 12.75 2.94
N ALA A 67 -10.01 12.86 3.40
CA ALA A 67 -10.92 11.72 3.58
C ALA A 67 -11.39 11.08 2.25
N ALA A 68 -11.20 11.78 1.13
CA ALA A 68 -11.45 11.25 -0.21
C ALA A 68 -10.19 10.66 -0.85
N ALA A 69 -9.05 10.61 -0.14
CA ALA A 69 -7.85 9.92 -0.58
C ALA A 69 -8.18 8.46 -0.92
N GLU A 70 -8.22 8.16 -2.22
CA GLU A 70 -8.41 6.82 -2.74
C GLU A 70 -7.03 6.16 -2.73
N HIS A 71 -6.84 5.10 -1.94
CA HIS A 71 -5.66 4.26 -2.07
C HIS A 71 -6.01 3.03 -2.92
N GLN A 72 -5.18 2.78 -3.92
CA GLN A 72 -5.29 1.58 -4.74
C GLN A 72 -4.57 0.45 -4.01
N VAL A 73 -5.28 -0.65 -3.72
CA VAL A 73 -4.71 -1.84 -3.11
C VAL A 73 -4.55 -2.94 -4.15
N TRP A 74 -3.39 -3.58 -4.12
CA TRP A 74 -2.98 -4.68 -4.98
C TRP A 74 -2.69 -5.89 -4.11
N ARG A 75 -3.45 -6.96 -4.29
CA ARG A 75 -3.10 -8.28 -3.76
C ARG A 75 -2.25 -9.01 -4.78
N VAL A 76 -1.03 -9.30 -4.38
CA VAL A 76 -0.03 -9.94 -5.23
C VAL A 76 0.47 -11.21 -4.58
N GLU A 77 0.73 -12.22 -5.39
CA GLU A 77 1.59 -13.32 -5.01
C GLU A 77 3.03 -12.92 -5.31
N ALA A 78 3.91 -12.98 -4.33
CA ALA A 78 5.32 -12.62 -4.51
C ALA A 78 6.25 -13.57 -3.77
N SER A 79 7.48 -13.71 -4.26
CA SER A 79 8.49 -14.57 -3.65
C SER A 79 9.82 -13.84 -3.45
N PRO A 80 10.50 -14.03 -2.31
CA PRO A 80 11.85 -13.52 -2.09
C PRO A 80 12.86 -14.42 -2.81
N GLY A 81 12.95 -14.30 -4.14
CA GLY A 81 13.77 -15.18 -4.97
C GLY A 81 13.08 -16.48 -5.36
N TRP A 82 13.86 -17.45 -5.85
CA TRP A 82 13.37 -18.68 -6.50
C TRP A 82 13.25 -19.88 -5.56
N SER A 83 13.96 -19.88 -4.43
CA SER A 83 14.00 -21.02 -3.48
C SER A 83 13.00 -20.92 -2.34
N PHE A 84 12.25 -19.81 -2.24
CA PHE A 84 11.27 -19.59 -1.19
C PHE A 84 9.86 -19.79 -1.73
N ALA A 85 8.98 -20.34 -0.90
CA ALA A 85 7.56 -20.43 -1.23
C ALA A 85 7.01 -19.01 -1.47
N PRO A 86 6.17 -18.83 -2.51
CA PRO A 86 5.47 -17.57 -2.71
C PRO A 86 4.49 -17.32 -1.56
N GLY A 87 4.39 -16.05 -1.15
CA GLY A 87 3.41 -15.57 -0.18
C GLY A 87 2.47 -14.56 -0.82
N VAL A 88 1.35 -14.27 -0.16
CA VAL A 88 0.37 -13.29 -0.63
C VAL A 88 0.55 -11.98 0.15
N TYR A 89 0.67 -10.87 -0.58
CA TYR A 89 0.94 -9.54 -0.05
C TYR A 89 -0.12 -8.56 -0.54
N ASP A 90 -0.65 -7.73 0.35
CA ASP A 90 -1.47 -6.58 -0.05
C ASP A 90 -0.59 -5.32 0.01
N LEU A 91 -0.40 -4.67 -1.14
CA LEU A 91 0.33 -3.42 -1.33
C LEU A 91 -0.68 -2.29 -1.55
N ALA A 92 -0.58 -1.20 -0.79
CA ALA A 92 -1.39 -0.01 -0.97
C ALA A 92 -0.56 1.11 -1.58
N HIS A 93 -1.08 1.71 -2.64
CA HIS A 93 -0.57 2.90 -3.31
C HIS A 93 -1.47 4.09 -2.95
N ASP A 94 -0.90 5.13 -2.34
CA ASP A 94 -1.61 6.36 -2.06
C ASP A 94 -1.45 7.33 -3.25
N GLU A 95 -2.53 7.55 -4.01
CA GLU A 95 -2.54 8.46 -5.17
C GLU A 95 -2.59 9.94 -4.74
N SER A 96 -2.82 10.21 -3.46
CA SER A 96 -3.03 11.54 -2.87
C SER A 96 -1.76 12.10 -2.25
N ALA A 97 -0.77 11.25 -1.96
CA ALA A 97 0.51 11.67 -1.46
C ALA A 97 1.30 12.33 -2.60
N HIS A 98 1.86 13.52 -2.33
CA HIS A 98 2.69 14.25 -3.30
C HIS A 98 3.92 13.45 -3.77
N ASP A 99 4.33 12.47 -2.97
CA ASP A 99 5.29 11.42 -3.31
C ASP A 99 4.49 10.11 -3.47
N GLU A 100 4.58 9.45 -4.63
CA GLU A 100 3.94 8.16 -4.93
C GLU A 100 4.29 7.10 -3.87
N GLN A 101 3.49 7.05 -2.80
CA GLN A 101 3.85 6.34 -1.58
C GLN A 101 3.21 4.95 -1.57
N TRP A 102 4.07 3.93 -1.61
CA TRP A 102 3.67 2.54 -1.46
C TRP A 102 3.87 2.06 -0.03
N SER A 103 2.92 1.27 0.46
CA SER A 103 2.98 0.62 1.77
C SER A 103 2.50 -0.82 1.71
N LEU A 104 3.13 -1.69 2.50
CA LEU A 104 2.70 -3.07 2.65
C LEU A 104 1.71 -3.13 3.81
N VAL A 105 0.46 -3.48 3.51
CA VAL A 105 -0.65 -3.44 4.48
C VAL A 105 -1.02 -4.81 5.04
N ARG A 106 -0.70 -5.88 4.29
CA ARG A 106 -0.98 -7.25 4.73
C ARG A 106 0.05 -8.23 4.19
N VAL A 107 0.37 -9.24 5.02
CA VAL A 107 0.98 -10.50 4.58
C VAL A 107 0.07 -11.65 4.97
N ALA A 108 -0.19 -12.53 4.01
CA ALA A 108 -0.78 -13.85 4.20
C ALA A 108 0.26 -14.89 3.74
N ASP A 109 0.71 -15.70 4.70
CA ASP A 109 1.50 -16.92 4.50
C ASP A 109 0.57 -18.10 4.22
#